data_AF-F3GMM9-F1
#
_entry.id   AF-F3GMM9-F1
#
_cell.length_a   1.000
_cell.length_b   1.000
_cell.length_c   1.000
_cell.angle_alpha   90.00
_cell.angle_beta   90.00
_cell.angle_gamma   90.00
#
_symmetry.space_group_name_H-M   'P 1'
#
loop_
_entity.id
_entity.type
_entity.pdbx_description
1 polymer ?
#
loop_
_entity_poly.entity_id
_entity_poly.type
_entity_poly.pdbx_seq_one_letter_code
_entity_poly.pdbx_strand_id
1 'polypeptide(L)'
;DYSLHGSVLSETRHFLLAAEAADWPSAEPDRNELVEPAGLQTCRVFNAQGEVLTQTDASGNSQLSTHNLAGQLHSTDLILNGSTHARTLVSAIRYNAFNQVEQETAGNG
;
A
#
# COMPACT_ATOMS: atom_id res chain seq x y z
N ASP A 1 1.48 7.61 -12.39
CA ASP A 1 1.28 8.89 -11.68
C ASP A 1 2.13 8.97 -10.43
N TYR A 2 2.59 10.19 -10.11
CA TYR A 2 3.49 10.45 -8.99
C TYR A 2 2.96 11.57 -8.10
N SER A 3 3.24 11.49 -6.81
CA SER A 3 2.98 12.56 -5.85
C SER A 3 3.91 13.74 -6.09
N LEU A 4 3.68 14.86 -5.39
CA LEU A 4 4.58 16.02 -5.41
C LEU A 4 6.02 15.68 -5.01
N HIS A 5 6.19 14.67 -4.15
CA HIS A 5 7.50 14.18 -3.68
C HIS A 5 8.09 13.09 -4.58
N GLY A 6 7.45 12.78 -5.71
CA GLY A 6 7.90 11.73 -6.63
C GLY A 6 7.54 10.30 -6.19
N SER A 7 6.72 10.13 -5.16
CA SER A 7 6.23 8.81 -4.73
C SER A 7 5.20 8.26 -5.72
N VAL A 8 5.25 6.96 -6.02
CA VAL A 8 4.32 6.32 -6.96
C VAL A 8 2.90 6.30 -6.40
N LEU A 9 1.95 6.94 -7.09
CA LEU A 9 0.53 6.95 -6.74
C LEU A 9 -0.19 5.68 -7.18
N SER A 10 0.24 5.09 -8.28
CA SER A 10 -0.32 3.85 -8.81
C SER A 10 0.77 3.04 -9.49
N GLU A 11 0.84 1.75 -9.11
CA GLU A 11 1.78 0.78 -9.64
C GLU A 11 0.99 -0.45 -10.09
N THR A 12 1.20 -0.88 -11.33
CA THR A 12 0.60 -2.11 -11.87
C THR A 12 1.71 -3.11 -12.14
N ARG A 13 1.59 -4.31 -11.57
CA ARG A 13 2.52 -5.41 -11.76
C ARG A 13 1.88 -6.53 -12.57
N HIS A 14 2.62 -7.05 -13.54
CA HIS A 14 2.26 -8.26 -14.28
C HIS A 14 3.32 -9.32 -13.97
N PHE A 15 2.90 -10.55 -13.69
CA PHE A 15 3.82 -11.66 -13.55
C PHE A 15 3.99 -12.40 -14.88
N LEU A 16 5.08 -13.15 -15.00
CA LEU A 16 5.27 -14.05 -16.13
C LEU A 16 4.23 -15.16 -16.10
N LEU A 17 3.78 -15.58 -17.28
CA LEU A 17 2.91 -16.75 -17.42
C LEU A 17 3.63 -18.06 -17.05
N ALA A 18 4.96 -18.06 -17.21
CA ALA A 18 5.85 -19.18 -16.90
C ALA A 18 6.61 -18.91 -15.59
N ALA A 19 6.96 -19.97 -14.85
CA ALA A 19 7.67 -19.86 -13.57
C ALA A 19 9.19 -19.73 -13.73
N GLU A 20 9.71 -20.01 -14.92
CA GLU A 20 11.10 -19.90 -15.29
C GLU A 20 11.55 -18.43 -15.42
N ALA A 21 12.87 -18.22 -15.42
CA ALA A 21 13.43 -16.91 -15.69
C ALA A 21 13.04 -16.44 -17.11
N ALA A 22 12.63 -15.17 -17.22
CA ALA A 22 12.27 -14.59 -18.50
C ALA A 22 13.46 -14.50 -19.45
N ASP A 23 13.28 -15.02 -20.66
CA ASP A 23 14.09 -14.66 -21.82
C ASP A 23 13.40 -13.49 -22.53
N TRP A 24 13.72 -12.26 -22.11
CA TRP A 24 13.03 -11.08 -22.60
C TRP A 24 13.37 -10.78 -24.06
N PRO A 25 12.40 -10.80 -25.00
CA PRO A 25 12.67 -10.45 -26.38
C PRO A 25 13.13 -9.00 -26.50
N SER A 26 13.94 -8.72 -27.52
CA SER A 26 14.43 -7.35 -27.77
C SER A 26 13.30 -6.43 -28.23
N ALA A 27 12.33 -6.95 -28.98
CA ALA A 27 11.13 -6.22 -29.35
C ALA A 27 10.19 -6.13 -28.14
N GLU A 28 9.84 -4.91 -27.75
CA GLU A 28 8.97 -4.66 -26.60
C GLU A 28 7.55 -5.23 -26.72
N PRO A 29 6.88 -5.19 -27.91
CA PRO A 29 5.55 -5.75 -28.04
C PRO A 29 5.47 -7.24 -27.69
N ASP A 30 6.49 -8.00 -28.09
CA ASP A 30 6.56 -9.45 -27.87
C ASP A 30 6.70 -9.81 -26.38
N ARG A 31 7.16 -8.87 -25.53
CA ARG A 31 7.25 -9.08 -24.08
C ARG A 31 5.88 -9.20 -23.42
N ASN A 32 4.87 -8.51 -23.96
CA ASN A 32 3.50 -8.55 -23.43
C ASN A 32 2.86 -9.94 -23.61
N GLU A 33 3.34 -10.76 -24.55
CA GLU A 33 2.89 -12.13 -24.74
C GLU A 33 3.38 -13.08 -23.63
N LEU A 34 4.42 -12.69 -22.88
CA LEU A 34 5.04 -13.51 -21.84
C LEU A 34 4.48 -13.27 -20.44
N VAL A 35 3.66 -12.24 -20.26
CA VAL A 35 3.13 -11.83 -18.96
C VAL A 35 1.61 -11.99 -18.88
N GLU A 36 1.09 -12.02 -17.65
CA GLU A 36 -0.34 -12.01 -17.39
C GLU A 36 -1.02 -10.80 -18.05
N PRO A 37 -2.15 -10.97 -18.76
CA PRO A 37 -2.81 -9.87 -19.44
C PRO A 37 -3.47 -8.88 -18.47
N ALA A 38 -3.89 -9.36 -17.30
CA ALA A 38 -4.45 -8.54 -16.24
C ALA A 38 -3.34 -8.21 -15.23
N GLY A 39 -3.11 -6.91 -15.04
CA GLY A 39 -2.15 -6.43 -14.05
C GLY A 39 -2.76 -6.34 -12.65
N LEU A 40 -1.93 -6.55 -11.64
CA LEU A 40 -2.24 -6.36 -10.23
C LEU A 40 -1.86 -4.93 -9.84
N GLN A 41 -2.86 -4.09 -9.64
CA GLN A 41 -2.68 -2.66 -9.38
C GLN A 41 -2.70 -2.34 -7.88
N THR A 42 -1.73 -1.58 -7.39
CA THR A 42 -1.74 -0.99 -6.04
C THR A 42 -1.79 0.53 -6.16
N CYS A 43 -2.69 1.16 -5.40
CA CYS A 43 -2.86 2.61 -5.37
C CYS A 43 -2.52 3.17 -3.99
N ARG A 44 -1.93 4.37 -3.95
CA ARG A 44 -1.49 5.05 -2.73
C ARG A 44 -1.90 6.51 -2.73
N VAL A 45 -2.32 7.00 -1.58
CA VAL A 45 -2.56 8.42 -1.29
C VAL A 45 -1.58 8.84 -0.22
N PHE A 46 -0.94 9.99 -0.42
CA PHE A 46 0.09 10.51 0.48
C PHE A 46 -0.35 11.84 1.11
N ASN A 47 0.16 12.13 2.31
CA ASN A 47 0.06 13.46 2.90
C ASN A 47 1.12 14.42 2.31
N ALA A 48 1.11 15.68 2.76
CA ALA A 48 2.06 16.70 2.32
C ALA A 48 3.52 16.43 2.72
N GLN A 49 3.77 15.54 3.69
CA GLN A 49 5.10 15.08 4.09
C GLN A 49 5.57 13.86 3.29
N GLY A 50 4.72 13.27 2.44
CA GLY A 50 5.04 12.09 1.64
C GLY A 50 4.78 10.76 2.36
N GLU A 51 4.07 10.77 3.49
CA GLU A 51 3.68 9.56 4.22
C GLU A 51 2.38 8.99 3.64
N VAL A 52 2.23 7.66 3.66
CA VAL A 52 1.04 6.99 3.11
C VAL A 52 -0.15 7.19 4.04
N LEU A 53 -1.23 7.79 3.53
CA LEU A 53 -2.52 7.90 4.21
C LEU A 53 -3.44 6.72 3.87
N THR A 54 -3.47 6.32 2.60
CA THR A 54 -4.28 5.20 2.13
C THR A 54 -3.47 4.34 1.19
N GLN A 55 -3.57 3.03 1.32
CA GLN A 55 -3.09 2.08 0.33
C GLN A 55 -4.21 1.11 -0.03
N THR A 56 -4.54 1.01 -1.31
CA THR A 56 -5.49 0.03 -1.84
C THR A 56 -4.73 -1.06 -2.58
N ASP A 57 -4.92 -2.32 -2.16
CA ASP A 57 -4.28 -3.48 -2.77
C ASP A 57 -4.95 -3.90 -4.10
N ALA A 58 -4.33 -4.85 -4.80
CA ALA A 58 -4.84 -5.35 -6.08
C ALA A 58 -6.17 -6.10 -6.00
N SER A 59 -6.60 -6.48 -4.79
CA SER A 59 -7.91 -7.08 -4.54
C SER A 59 -8.95 -6.04 -4.09
N GLY A 60 -8.59 -4.75 -4.02
CA GLY A 60 -9.46 -3.64 -3.66
C GLY A 60 -9.59 -3.38 -2.15
N ASN A 61 -8.82 -4.07 -1.29
CA ASN A 61 -8.84 -3.77 0.14
C ASN A 61 -8.01 -2.51 0.41
N SER A 62 -8.53 -1.61 1.24
CA SER A 62 -7.90 -0.33 1.55
C SER A 62 -7.46 -0.28 3.02
N GLN A 63 -6.18 -0.03 3.25
CA GLN A 63 -5.64 0.30 4.56
C GLN A 63 -5.56 1.82 4.71
N LEU A 64 -6.05 2.34 5.83
CA LEU A 64 -6.07 3.77 6.16
C LEU A 64 -5.19 4.00 7.37
N SER A 65 -4.24 4.93 7.26
CA SER A 65 -3.30 5.28 8.32
C SER A 65 -3.55 6.70 8.81
N THR A 66 -3.63 6.88 10.13
CA THR A 66 -3.71 8.20 10.76
C THR A 66 -2.43 8.49 11.53
N HIS A 67 -2.07 9.76 11.62
CA HIS A 67 -0.85 10.20 12.29
C HIS A 67 -1.21 11.17 13.42
N ASN A 68 -0.44 11.15 14.50
CA ASN A 68 -0.62 12.09 15.60
C ASN A 68 -0.01 13.46 15.26
N LEU A 69 -0.09 14.41 16.20
CA LEU A 69 0.44 15.77 16.02
C LEU A 69 1.96 15.83 15.79
N ALA A 70 2.70 14.79 16.20
CA ALA A 70 4.14 14.67 15.96
C ALA A 70 4.47 14.01 14.61
N GLY A 71 3.45 13.65 13.81
CA GLY A 71 3.64 12.95 12.53
C GLY A 71 3.90 11.45 12.69
N GLN A 72 3.75 10.88 13.89
CA GLN A 72 3.95 9.44 14.08
C GLN A 72 2.67 8.67 13.76
N LEU A 73 2.78 7.48 13.17
CA LEU A 73 1.64 6.58 12.93
C LEU A 73 0.90 6.35 14.25
N HIS A 74 -0.40 6.59 14.26
CA HIS A 74 -1.23 6.54 15.46
C HIS A 74 -2.24 5.39 15.42
N SER A 75 -2.94 5.22 14.30
CA SER A 75 -3.92 4.16 14.11
C SER A 75 -3.92 3.65 12.66
N THR A 76 -4.41 2.43 12.48
CA THR A 76 -4.61 1.82 11.17
C THR A 76 -5.94 1.09 11.10
N ASP A 77 -6.72 1.38 10.07
CA ASP A 77 -7.98 0.72 9.76
C ASP A 77 -7.91 -0.02 8.41
N LEU A 78 -8.76 -1.04 8.25
CA LEU A 78 -8.93 -1.82 7.02
C LEU A 78 -10.38 -1.75 6.53
N ILE A 79 -10.57 -1.34 5.29
CA ILE A 79 -11.82 -1.47 4.55
C ILE A 79 -11.64 -2.59 3.54
N LEU A 80 -12.36 -3.69 3.71
CA LEU A 80 -12.34 -4.79 2.73
C LEU A 80 -13.06 -4.39 1.45
N ASN A 81 -12.63 -4.96 0.32
CA ASN A 81 -13.30 -4.73 -0.96
C ASN A 81 -14.81 -5.05 -0.87
N GLY A 82 -15.64 -4.16 -1.41
CA GLY A 82 -17.11 -4.27 -1.33
C GLY A 82 -17.72 -3.92 0.03
N SER A 83 -16.92 -3.54 1.03
CA SER A 83 -17.40 -3.06 2.32
C SER A 83 -17.30 -1.53 2.42
N THR A 84 -18.18 -0.94 3.22
CA THR A 84 -18.07 0.46 3.66
C THR A 84 -17.64 0.56 5.14
N HIS A 85 -17.46 -0.58 5.80
CA HIS A 85 -17.12 -0.63 7.22
C HIS A 85 -15.60 -0.70 7.41
N ALA A 86 -15.06 0.28 8.12
CA ALA A 86 -13.67 0.27 8.56
C ALA A 86 -13.50 -0.64 9.78
N ARG A 87 -12.59 -1.60 9.67
CA ARG A 87 -12.16 -2.48 10.77
C ARG A 87 -10.86 -1.95 11.33
N THR A 88 -10.86 -1.54 12.59
CA THR A 88 -9.64 -1.11 13.24
C THR A 88 -8.69 -2.30 13.43
N LEU A 89 -7.48 -2.16 12.91
CA LEU A 89 -6.39 -3.10 13.10
C LEU A 89 -5.55 -2.71 14.32
N VAL A 90 -5.24 -1.41 14.41
CA VAL A 90 -4.50 -0.79 15.51
C VAL A 90 -5.22 0.50 15.89
N SER A 91 -5.64 0.60 17.15
CA SER A 91 -6.40 1.75 17.65
C SER A 91 -5.52 2.85 18.22
N ALA A 92 -4.33 2.51 18.74
CA ALA A 92 -3.39 3.46 19.29
C ALA A 92 -1.97 2.92 19.28
N ILE A 93 -1.02 3.77 18.88
CA ILE A 93 0.42 3.59 19.09
C ILE A 93 0.92 4.75 19.95
N ARG A 94 1.67 4.44 21.01
CA ARG A 94 2.36 5.42 21.86
C ARG A 94 3.86 5.27 21.69
N TYR A 95 4.55 6.40 21.74
CA TYR A 95 5.99 6.49 21.55
C TYR A 95 6.64 7.10 22.78
N ASN A 96 7.82 6.58 23.13
CA ASN A 96 8.66 7.18 24.15
C ASN A 96 9.41 8.43 23.61
N ALA A 97 10.16 9.10 24.49
CA ALA A 97 10.91 10.31 24.15
C ALA A 97 12.01 10.10 23.08
N PHE A 98 12.38 8.85 22.78
CA PHE A 98 13.33 8.48 21.73
C PHE A 98 12.66 8.07 20.42
N ASN A 99 11.36 8.38 20.25
CA ASN A 99 10.58 8.07 19.05
C ASN A 99 10.43 6.56 18.79
N GLN A 100 10.52 5.73 19.84
CA GLN A 100 10.33 4.29 19.76
C GLN A 100 8.93 3.92 20.25
N VAL A 101 8.31 2.92 19.62
CA VAL A 101 7.03 2.38 20.09
C VAL A 101 7.19 1.85 21.51
N GLU A 102 6.42 2.39 22.43
CA GLU A 102 6.36 1.96 23.83
C GLU A 102 5.11 1.11 24.10
N GLN A 103 4.01 1.40 23.40
CA GLN A 103 2.77 0.64 23.51
C GLN A 103 2.01 0.64 22.20
N GLU A 104 1.37 -0.48 21.88
CA GLU A 104 0.43 -0.64 20.78
C GLU A 104 -0.85 -1.31 21.29
N THR A 105 -2.01 -0.79 20.91
CA THR A 105 -3.32 -1.40 21.21
C THR A 105 -3.96 -1.83 19.90
N ALA A 106 -4.02 -3.15 19.69
CA ALA A 106 -4.69 -3.75 18.55
C ALA A 106 -6.22 -3.53 18.61
N GLY A 107 -6.89 -3.64 17.47
CA GLY A 107 -8.33 -3.44 17.36
C GLY A 107 -9.18 -4.56 17.98
N ASN A 108 -8.55 -5.65 18.42
CA ASN A 108 -9.21 -6.76 19.11
C ASN A 108 -9.24 -6.61 20.65
N GLY A 109 -8.67 -5.54 21.20
CA GLY A 109 -8.63 -5.30 22.66
C GLY A 109 -7.50 -6.08 23.33
#